data_AF-A0AAW0BJ82-F1
#
_entry.id   AF-A0AAW0BJ82-F1
#
_cell.length_a   1.000
_cell.length_b   1.000
_cell.length_c   1.000
_cell.angle_alpha   90.00
_cell.angle_beta   90.00
_cell.angle_gamma   90.00
#
_symmetry.space_group_name_H-M   'P 1'
#
loop_
_entity.id
_entity.type
_entity.pdbx_description
1 polymer ?
#
loop_
_entity_poly.entity_id
_entity_poly.type
_entity_poly.pdbx_seq_one_letter_code
_entity_poly.pdbx_strand_id
1 'polypeptide(L)'
;MPNPGVFHGAPLRFLEARLPGYFTAACEGYGTEFLAEVQREYFKIWKPNAVVDEQLTDEEIEQILANDAEDEDDLLVKPVQEDDETLEAFDARMEEFSEAKKRVAVKCGQMDRWFQYRFRKAQESNMKDSETFRRLMAKLTGTDTGPGRRRPAYVIWARDNAELIEGLLRDYWMKKLNLKDEASIRLEVIEKEFAKLSEDQQKSCADEALAEFSKSCSQGVLGAPRSAILFWASDNYAAVDSLVAGEVAETQKAVKFLKKGSSAYVAVRQEVVKRAFDSLSTEEKKQWSDTAKSEHEARVEKWNKEKNLPFPQDPESLQKCINGISNFLTPILEGVHEATGWCFSLFSGGPEPVDKGRLNTVALHIGKSAGPVQMTFGAAFHPQIKQSFNPLFGKFLKRTYSVVECRRRALDSSSQNRLADGVEDTTFAVVYDSVDDRATGDGSESQKSTPV
;
A
#
# COMPACT_ATOMS: atom_id res chain seq x y z
N MET A 1 -3.11 -9.34 -9.79
CA MET A 1 -2.08 -9.57 -8.75
C MET A 1 -1.20 -10.72 -9.21
N PRO A 2 0.14 -10.64 -9.12
CA PRO A 2 0.98 -11.81 -9.33
C PRO A 2 0.52 -12.90 -8.35
N ASN A 3 0.25 -14.10 -8.88
CA ASN A 3 -0.14 -15.23 -8.06
C ASN A 3 1.03 -15.52 -7.11
N PRO A 4 0.85 -15.45 -5.77
CA PRO A 4 1.96 -15.59 -4.81
C PRO A 4 2.71 -16.94 -4.89
N GLY A 5 2.26 -17.88 -5.72
CA GLY A 5 2.89 -19.17 -5.96
C GLY A 5 3.62 -19.34 -7.30
N VAL A 6 4.00 -18.27 -8.03
CA VAL A 6 4.72 -18.42 -9.31
C VAL A 6 6.16 -18.95 -9.12
N PHE A 7 6.81 -18.61 -8.02
CA PHE A 7 8.14 -19.09 -7.66
C PHE A 7 8.05 -19.89 -6.37
N HIS A 8 8.69 -21.06 -6.34
CA HIS A 8 8.77 -21.96 -5.19
C HIS A 8 10.18 -22.56 -5.11
N GLY A 9 10.53 -23.17 -3.99
CA GLY A 9 11.80 -23.89 -3.83
C GLY A 9 13.05 -23.02 -4.02
N ALA A 10 14.06 -23.55 -4.72
CA ALA A 10 15.33 -22.87 -4.97
C ALA A 10 15.19 -21.54 -5.75
N PRO A 11 14.37 -21.44 -6.82
CA PRO A 11 14.07 -20.17 -7.48
C PRO A 11 13.58 -19.06 -6.53
N LEU A 12 12.68 -19.38 -5.60
CA LEU A 12 12.17 -18.38 -4.66
C LEU A 12 13.27 -17.91 -3.70
N ARG A 13 14.05 -18.85 -3.15
CA ARG A 13 15.17 -18.52 -2.24
C ARG A 13 16.21 -17.63 -2.91
N PHE A 14 16.55 -17.91 -4.17
CA PHE A 14 17.43 -17.07 -4.97
C PHE A 14 16.90 -15.63 -5.13
N LEU A 15 15.62 -15.49 -5.51
CA LEU A 15 15.01 -14.17 -5.65
C LEU A 15 14.93 -13.41 -4.31
N GLU A 16 14.66 -14.11 -3.21
CA GLU A 16 14.65 -13.52 -1.86
C GLU A 16 16.05 -13.05 -1.42
N ALA A 17 17.11 -13.77 -1.77
CA ALA A 17 18.49 -13.36 -1.49
C ALA A 17 18.90 -12.09 -2.25
N ARG A 18 18.33 -11.85 -3.44
CA ARG A 18 18.56 -10.64 -4.25
C ARG A 18 17.64 -9.46 -3.91
N LEU A 19 16.65 -9.68 -3.04
CA LEU A 19 15.67 -8.65 -2.67
C LEU A 19 16.27 -7.39 -2.04
N PRO A 20 17.24 -7.47 -1.10
CA PRO A 20 17.86 -6.28 -0.54
C PRO A 20 18.60 -5.44 -1.61
N GLY A 21 19.35 -6.10 -2.51
CA GLY A 21 20.03 -5.43 -3.61
C GLY A 21 19.05 -4.74 -4.57
N TYR A 22 17.92 -5.37 -4.86
CA TYR A 22 16.87 -4.75 -5.66
C TYR A 22 16.27 -3.51 -4.97
N PHE A 23 16.13 -3.49 -3.65
CA PHE A 23 15.57 -2.33 -2.94
C PHE A 23 16.50 -1.12 -3.05
N THR A 24 17.78 -1.32 -2.76
CA THR A 24 18.82 -0.30 -2.95
C THR A 24 18.85 0.19 -4.39
N ALA A 25 18.87 -0.72 -5.36
CA ALA A 25 18.89 -0.39 -6.79
C ALA A 25 17.63 0.34 -7.26
N ALA A 26 16.45 -0.13 -6.84
CA ALA A 26 15.18 0.47 -7.18
C ALA A 26 15.12 1.90 -6.67
N CYS A 27 15.56 2.15 -5.45
CA CYS A 27 15.62 3.51 -4.91
C CYS A 27 16.60 4.37 -5.69
N GLU A 28 17.88 3.98 -5.79
CA GLU A 28 18.91 4.77 -6.50
C GLU A 28 18.64 4.93 -8.01
N GLY A 29 17.63 4.24 -8.53
CA GLY A 29 17.07 4.47 -9.86
C GLY A 29 17.62 3.59 -10.97
N TYR A 30 18.38 2.55 -10.61
CA TYR A 30 18.87 1.53 -11.51
C TYR A 30 18.24 0.15 -11.25
N GLY A 31 17.04 0.13 -10.67
CA GLY A 31 16.31 -1.10 -10.39
C GLY A 31 16.06 -1.96 -11.64
N THR A 32 15.97 -1.33 -12.82
CA THR A 32 15.84 -2.02 -14.11
C THR A 32 17.11 -2.76 -14.51
N GLU A 33 18.26 -2.15 -14.30
CA GLU A 33 19.59 -2.69 -14.60
C GLU A 33 19.91 -3.84 -13.65
N PHE A 34 19.66 -3.66 -12.35
CA PHE A 34 19.81 -4.72 -11.36
C PHE A 34 18.89 -5.90 -11.67
N LEU A 35 17.63 -5.63 -12.05
CA LEU A 35 16.71 -6.69 -12.42
C LEU A 35 17.17 -7.45 -13.67
N ALA A 36 17.78 -6.78 -14.65
CA ALA A 36 18.35 -7.42 -15.83
C ALA A 36 19.54 -8.33 -15.48
N GLU A 37 20.37 -7.94 -14.51
CA GLU A 37 21.44 -8.79 -13.96
C GLU A 37 20.87 -10.02 -13.25
N VAL A 38 19.90 -9.84 -12.35
CA VAL A 38 19.23 -10.95 -11.66
C VAL A 38 18.54 -11.89 -12.66
N GLN A 39 17.96 -11.37 -13.74
CA GLN A 39 17.38 -12.19 -14.83
C GLN A 39 18.45 -13.01 -15.54
N ARG A 40 19.63 -12.44 -15.82
CA ARG A 40 20.75 -13.16 -16.43
C ARG A 40 21.25 -14.28 -15.52
N GLU A 41 21.51 -13.99 -14.26
CA GLU A 41 21.88 -14.99 -13.24
C GLU A 41 20.83 -16.10 -13.12
N TYR A 42 19.54 -15.72 -13.11
CA TYR A 42 18.44 -16.68 -13.02
C TYR A 42 18.44 -17.68 -14.17
N PHE A 43 18.63 -17.22 -15.41
CA PHE A 43 18.65 -18.12 -16.58
C PHE A 43 19.97 -18.87 -16.75
N LYS A 44 21.08 -18.42 -16.12
CA LYS A 44 22.30 -19.25 -15.96
C LYS A 44 22.00 -20.50 -15.15
N ILE A 45 21.25 -20.36 -14.05
CA ILE A 45 20.92 -21.46 -13.14
C ILE A 45 19.77 -22.31 -13.68
N TRP A 46 18.67 -21.69 -14.10
CA TRP A 46 17.46 -22.36 -14.57
C TRP A 46 17.22 -22.10 -16.06
N LYS A 47 17.73 -23.01 -16.89
CA LYS A 47 17.56 -22.93 -18.35
C LYS A 47 16.07 -22.89 -18.71
N PRO A 48 15.63 -22.09 -19.71
CA PRO A 48 14.21 -21.90 -20.04
C PRO A 48 13.42 -23.18 -20.36
N ASN A 49 14.12 -24.23 -20.82
CA ASN A 49 13.53 -25.51 -21.21
C ASN A 49 13.72 -26.62 -20.14
N ALA A 50 14.43 -26.34 -19.04
CA ALA A 50 14.63 -27.32 -17.98
C ALA A 50 13.34 -27.49 -17.15
N VAL A 51 13.07 -28.73 -16.72
CA VAL A 51 11.98 -29.01 -15.79
C VAL A 51 12.34 -28.38 -14.43
N VAL A 52 11.56 -27.38 -14.01
CA VAL A 52 11.86 -26.47 -12.88
C VAL A 52 11.93 -27.17 -11.50
N ASP A 53 11.67 -28.47 -11.42
CA ASP A 53 11.55 -29.20 -10.16
C ASP A 53 12.85 -29.82 -9.63
N GLU A 54 13.99 -29.65 -10.32
CA GLU A 54 15.29 -30.04 -9.78
C GLU A 54 15.71 -29.10 -8.64
N GLN A 55 15.80 -29.64 -7.43
CA GLN A 55 16.20 -28.90 -6.24
C GLN A 55 17.72 -28.73 -6.22
N LEU A 56 18.20 -27.65 -6.83
CA LEU A 56 19.59 -27.21 -6.66
C LEU A 56 19.81 -26.71 -5.23
N THR A 57 20.91 -27.13 -4.63
CA THR A 57 21.42 -26.64 -3.35
C THR A 57 22.03 -25.25 -3.51
N ASP A 58 22.15 -24.51 -2.41
CA ASP A 58 22.67 -23.15 -2.44
C ASP A 58 24.16 -23.14 -2.85
N GLU A 59 24.91 -24.20 -2.51
CA GLU A 59 26.31 -24.40 -2.93
C GLU A 59 26.44 -24.67 -4.44
N GLU A 60 25.54 -25.45 -5.03
CA GLU A 60 25.51 -25.68 -6.48
C GLU A 60 25.17 -24.39 -7.24
N ILE A 61 24.26 -23.58 -6.70
CA ILE A 61 23.91 -22.27 -7.27
C ILE A 61 25.15 -21.35 -7.27
N GLU A 62 25.87 -21.27 -6.15
CA GLU A 62 27.09 -20.47 -6.06
C GLU A 62 28.20 -20.97 -7.00
N GLN A 63 28.36 -22.29 -7.14
CA GLN A 63 29.32 -22.87 -8.09
C GLN A 63 28.97 -22.55 -9.55
N ILE A 64 27.68 -22.61 -9.92
CA ILE A 64 27.22 -22.24 -11.27
C ILE A 64 27.49 -20.75 -11.52
N LEU A 65 27.23 -19.89 -10.54
CA LEU A 65 27.46 -18.45 -10.68
C LEU A 65 28.96 -18.07 -10.68
N ALA A 66 29.82 -18.83 -9.99
CA ALA A 66 31.26 -18.57 -9.94
C ALA A 66 32.00 -19.01 -11.21
N ASN A 67 31.43 -19.93 -11.98
CA ASN A 67 31.98 -20.36 -13.26
C ASN A 67 31.65 -19.34 -14.35
N ASP A 68 32.34 -18.19 -14.34
CA ASP A 68 32.28 -17.15 -15.38
C ASP A 68 32.87 -17.59 -16.74
N ALA A 69 33.33 -18.83 -16.86
CA ALA A 69 34.02 -19.35 -18.03
C ALA A 69 33.10 -19.77 -19.19
N GLU A 70 31.77 -19.73 -19.02
CA GLU A 70 30.83 -19.94 -20.12
C GLU A 70 30.40 -18.59 -20.70
N ASP A 71 30.75 -18.36 -21.97
CA ASP A 71 30.48 -17.13 -22.72
C ASP A 71 29.00 -16.72 -22.57
N GLU A 72 28.74 -15.44 -22.23
CA GLU A 72 27.37 -14.86 -22.16
C GLU A 72 26.55 -15.15 -23.44
N ASP A 73 27.22 -15.43 -24.55
CA ASP A 73 26.64 -15.82 -25.84
C ASP A 73 25.87 -17.15 -25.83
N ASP A 74 26.09 -18.04 -24.86
CA ASP A 74 25.39 -19.34 -24.78
C ASP A 74 24.05 -19.30 -24.02
N LEU A 75 23.74 -18.19 -23.35
CA LEU A 75 22.43 -17.99 -22.69
C LEU A 75 21.34 -17.55 -23.67
N LEU A 76 21.75 -16.97 -24.79
CA LEU A 76 20.86 -16.68 -25.90
C LEU A 76 20.78 -17.94 -26.75
N VAL A 77 19.57 -18.49 -26.89
CA VAL A 77 19.35 -19.53 -27.90
C VAL A 77 19.77 -18.92 -29.24
N LYS A 78 20.90 -19.39 -29.77
CA LYS A 78 21.51 -18.79 -30.96
C LYS A 78 20.54 -18.97 -32.13
N PRO A 79 20.36 -17.96 -32.99
CA PRO A 79 19.64 -18.13 -34.24
C PRO A 79 20.27 -19.31 -34.99
N VAL A 80 19.43 -20.24 -35.46
CA VAL A 80 19.90 -21.39 -36.24
C VAL A 80 20.66 -20.87 -37.45
N GLN A 81 21.92 -21.29 -37.60
CA GLN A 81 22.68 -20.99 -38.82
C GLN A 81 22.13 -21.85 -39.96
N GLU A 82 22.00 -21.25 -41.15
CA GLU A 82 21.25 -21.79 -42.29
C GLU A 82 21.95 -22.99 -42.98
N ASP A 83 23.12 -23.37 -42.48
CA ASP A 83 24.16 -23.89 -43.37
C ASP A 83 24.14 -25.40 -43.61
N ASP A 84 23.36 -26.23 -42.89
CA ASP A 84 23.44 -27.70 -43.06
C ASP A 84 22.13 -28.50 -42.79
N GLU A 85 20.96 -27.86 -42.73
CA GLU A 85 19.70 -28.55 -42.36
C GLU A 85 18.63 -28.56 -43.45
N THR A 86 17.84 -29.64 -43.48
CA THR A 86 16.60 -29.68 -44.27
C THR A 86 15.65 -28.57 -43.82
N LEU A 87 14.93 -27.94 -44.74
CA LEU A 87 13.96 -26.86 -44.46
C LEU A 87 13.03 -27.17 -43.28
N GLU A 88 12.57 -28.42 -43.17
CA GLU A 88 11.71 -28.88 -42.06
C GLU A 88 12.39 -28.82 -40.67
N ALA A 89 13.70 -29.09 -40.60
CA ALA A 89 14.45 -29.04 -39.35
C ALA A 89 14.75 -27.60 -38.93
N PHE A 90 14.99 -26.71 -39.90
CA PHE A 90 15.12 -25.27 -39.65
C PHE A 90 13.82 -24.68 -39.10
N ASP A 91 12.67 -24.99 -39.72
CA ASP A 91 11.36 -24.52 -39.26
C ASP A 91 11.04 -25.01 -37.84
N ALA A 92 11.31 -26.28 -37.54
CA ALA A 92 11.11 -26.85 -36.21
C ALA A 92 11.98 -26.16 -35.14
N ARG A 93 13.26 -25.89 -35.43
CA ARG A 93 14.14 -25.16 -34.50
C ARG A 93 13.75 -23.70 -34.34
N MET A 94 13.29 -23.04 -35.40
CA MET A 94 12.79 -21.67 -35.32
C MET A 94 11.52 -21.58 -34.46
N GLU A 95 10.65 -22.59 -34.52
CA GLU A 95 9.50 -22.71 -33.61
C GLU A 95 9.95 -22.90 -32.16
N GLU A 96 10.89 -23.82 -31.90
CA GLU A 96 11.46 -24.03 -30.56
C GLU A 96 12.11 -22.75 -29.99
N PHE A 97 12.87 -22.02 -30.82
CA PHE A 97 13.47 -20.75 -30.46
C PHE A 97 12.41 -19.69 -30.09
N SER A 98 11.36 -19.58 -30.90
CA SER A 98 10.24 -18.66 -30.67
C SER A 98 9.52 -18.97 -29.36
N GLU A 99 9.30 -20.26 -29.06
CA GLU A 99 8.72 -20.68 -27.79
C GLU A 99 9.64 -20.39 -26.60
N ALA A 100 10.93 -20.69 -26.71
CA ALA A 100 11.92 -20.41 -25.67
C ALA A 100 11.97 -18.91 -25.37
N LYS A 101 11.97 -18.05 -26.39
CA LYS A 101 11.92 -16.59 -26.24
C LYS A 101 10.65 -16.13 -25.52
N LYS A 102 9.49 -16.72 -25.84
CA LYS A 102 8.24 -16.43 -25.12
C LYS A 102 8.31 -16.86 -23.66
N ARG A 103 8.87 -18.04 -23.37
CA ARG A 103 9.08 -18.54 -21.99
C ARG A 103 9.96 -17.59 -21.17
N VAL A 104 11.09 -17.16 -21.73
CA VAL A 104 12.00 -16.17 -21.12
C VAL A 104 11.27 -14.87 -20.84
N ALA A 105 10.59 -14.29 -21.84
CA ALA A 105 9.87 -13.02 -21.68
C ALA A 105 8.79 -13.10 -20.59
N VAL A 106 8.03 -14.20 -20.54
CA VAL A 106 7.02 -14.43 -19.49
C VAL A 106 7.67 -14.49 -18.11
N LYS A 107 8.80 -15.20 -17.97
CA LYS A 107 9.54 -15.34 -16.71
C LYS A 107 10.17 -14.03 -16.25
N CYS A 108 10.81 -13.25 -17.14
CA CYS A 108 11.28 -11.90 -16.86
C CYS A 108 10.15 -11.01 -16.30
N GLY A 109 8.98 -11.02 -16.96
CA GLY A 109 7.83 -10.26 -16.50
C GLY A 109 7.25 -10.76 -15.17
N GLN A 110 7.38 -12.05 -14.86
CA GLN A 110 7.02 -12.59 -13.54
C GLN A 110 7.97 -12.11 -12.45
N MET A 111 9.28 -12.10 -12.70
CA MET A 111 10.29 -11.58 -11.77
C MET A 111 10.09 -10.08 -11.51
N ASP A 112 9.90 -9.28 -12.56
CA ASP A 112 9.62 -7.85 -12.46
C ASP A 112 8.43 -7.55 -11.54
N ARG A 113 7.27 -8.17 -11.82
CA ARG A 113 6.07 -8.01 -10.99
C ARG A 113 6.27 -8.50 -9.56
N TRP A 114 7.09 -9.55 -9.35
CA TRP A 114 7.38 -10.09 -8.02
C TRP A 114 8.21 -9.11 -7.19
N PHE A 115 9.29 -8.58 -7.76
CA PHE A 115 10.15 -7.58 -7.12
C PHE A 115 9.39 -6.28 -6.84
N GLN A 116 8.68 -5.73 -7.83
CA GLN A 116 7.87 -4.52 -7.67
C GLN A 116 6.78 -4.69 -6.60
N TYR A 117 6.12 -5.85 -6.53
CA TYR A 117 5.12 -6.13 -5.50
C TYR A 117 5.74 -6.14 -4.10
N ARG A 118 6.89 -6.82 -3.92
CA ARG A 118 7.59 -6.87 -2.64
C ARG A 118 8.09 -5.50 -2.21
N PHE A 119 8.66 -4.75 -3.14
CA PHE A 119 9.12 -3.37 -2.92
C PHE A 119 7.96 -2.47 -2.47
N ARG A 120 6.86 -2.45 -3.23
CA ARG A 120 5.65 -1.68 -2.87
C ARG A 120 5.08 -2.10 -1.52
N LYS A 121 5.05 -3.40 -1.24
CA LYS A 121 4.54 -3.91 0.03
C LYS A 121 5.41 -3.51 1.22
N ALA A 122 6.74 -3.51 1.06
CA ALA A 122 7.68 -3.03 2.07
C ALA A 122 7.49 -1.52 2.32
N GLN A 123 7.30 -0.74 1.26
CA GLN A 123 6.97 0.68 1.38
C GLN A 123 5.60 0.92 2.05
N GLU A 124 4.59 0.13 1.72
CA GLU A 124 3.26 0.20 2.33
C GLU A 124 3.29 -0.12 3.83
N SER A 125 4.08 -1.12 4.27
CA SER A 125 4.24 -1.40 5.71
C SER A 125 4.86 -0.20 6.43
N ASN A 126 5.90 0.40 5.85
CA ASN A 126 6.53 1.59 6.43
C ASN A 126 5.55 2.78 6.52
N MET A 127 4.68 2.95 5.53
CA MET A 127 3.72 4.06 5.51
C MET A 127 2.51 3.83 6.44
N LYS A 128 1.97 2.62 6.50
CA LYS A 128 0.82 2.26 7.35
C LYS A 128 1.15 2.36 8.85
N ASP A 129 2.41 2.13 9.20
CA ASP A 129 2.88 2.18 10.59
C ASP A 129 3.22 3.60 11.06
N SER A 130 3.40 4.56 10.15
CA SER A 130 3.60 5.96 10.53
C SER A 130 2.29 6.58 11.01
N GLU A 131 2.11 6.58 12.33
CA GLU A 131 0.99 7.21 13.01
C GLU A 131 0.77 8.66 12.58
N THR A 132 1.86 9.38 12.28
CA THR A 132 1.81 10.77 11.85
C THR A 132 1.11 10.95 10.50
N PHE A 133 1.40 10.11 9.50
CA PHE A 133 0.74 10.22 8.19
C PHE A 133 -0.74 9.86 8.26
N ARG A 134 -1.10 8.88 9.09
CA ARG A 134 -2.50 8.53 9.35
C ARG A 134 -3.27 9.72 9.92
N ARG A 135 -2.69 10.41 10.91
CA ARG A 135 -3.26 11.64 11.50
C ARG A 135 -3.33 12.79 10.50
N LEU A 136 -2.31 12.95 9.65
CA LEU A 136 -2.30 13.96 8.60
C LEU A 136 -3.41 13.71 7.56
N MET A 137 -3.57 12.47 7.10
CA MET A 137 -4.61 12.10 6.15
C MET A 137 -6.02 12.31 6.69
N ALA A 138 -6.24 11.93 7.95
CA ALA A 138 -7.46 12.22 8.67
C ALA A 138 -7.81 13.72 8.65
N LYS A 139 -6.81 14.59 8.87
CA LYS A 139 -7.00 16.05 8.83
C LYS A 139 -7.24 16.58 7.41
N LEU A 140 -6.45 16.14 6.43
CA LEU A 140 -6.50 16.67 5.06
C LEU A 140 -7.79 16.29 4.34
N THR A 141 -8.21 15.04 4.49
CA THR A 141 -9.40 14.55 3.79
C THR A 141 -10.70 14.96 4.50
N GLY A 142 -10.61 15.42 5.75
CA GLY A 142 -11.77 15.58 6.64
C GLY A 142 -12.48 14.25 6.94
N THR A 143 -11.99 13.15 6.36
CA THR A 143 -12.47 11.79 6.52
C THR A 143 -11.38 11.05 7.28
N ASP A 144 -11.53 10.95 8.59
CA ASP A 144 -10.74 10.01 9.36
C ASP A 144 -10.85 8.62 8.70
N THR A 145 -9.72 7.98 8.39
CA THR A 145 -9.65 6.73 7.63
C THR A 145 -10.14 5.54 8.49
N GLY A 146 -11.46 5.44 8.67
CA GLY A 146 -12.18 4.28 9.22
C GLY A 146 -13.70 4.46 9.14
N PRO A 147 -14.49 3.45 8.72
CA PRO A 147 -15.52 3.65 7.71
C PRO A 147 -16.94 3.76 8.26
N GLY A 148 -17.73 4.57 7.57
CA GLY A 148 -19.04 4.14 7.08
C GLY A 148 -19.17 4.67 5.67
N ARG A 149 -19.24 3.83 4.63
CA ARG A 149 -19.79 4.33 3.36
C ARG A 149 -21.20 4.83 3.68
N ARG A 150 -21.55 6.05 3.27
CA ARG A 150 -22.94 6.54 3.36
C ARG A 150 -23.82 5.45 2.76
N ARG A 151 -24.72 4.90 3.56
CA ARG A 151 -25.70 3.94 3.04
C ARG A 151 -26.52 4.69 1.99
N PRO A 152 -26.71 4.15 0.78
CA PRO A 152 -27.60 4.77 -0.19
C PRO A 152 -29.00 4.93 0.41
N ALA A 153 -29.73 5.97 -0.01
CA ALA A 153 -31.08 6.25 0.50
C ALA A 153 -32.02 5.03 0.40
N TYR A 154 -31.90 4.25 -0.68
CA TYR A 154 -32.67 3.03 -0.89
C TYR A 154 -32.36 1.93 0.14
N VAL A 155 -31.14 1.87 0.69
CA VAL A 155 -30.77 0.91 1.73
C VAL A 155 -31.39 1.29 3.08
N ILE A 156 -31.49 2.59 3.36
CA ILE A 156 -32.18 3.09 4.56
C ILE A 156 -33.68 2.80 4.44
N TRP A 157 -34.29 3.13 3.30
CA TRP A 157 -35.69 2.83 3.04
C TRP A 157 -36.00 1.34 3.15
N ALA A 158 -35.16 0.46 2.58
CA ALA A 158 -35.35 -0.98 2.64
C ALA A 158 -35.30 -1.55 4.06
N ARG A 159 -34.55 -0.93 4.97
CA ARG A 159 -34.51 -1.32 6.39
C ARG A 159 -35.90 -1.14 7.03
N ASP A 160 -36.54 -0.01 6.77
CA ASP A 160 -37.83 0.33 7.38
C ASP A 160 -39.01 -0.34 6.66
N ASN A 161 -38.75 -0.90 5.48
CA ASN A 161 -39.73 -1.61 4.65
C ASN A 161 -39.37 -3.09 4.46
N ALA A 162 -38.68 -3.69 5.44
CA ALA A 162 -38.14 -5.05 5.32
C ALA A 162 -39.23 -6.09 4.97
N GLU A 163 -40.42 -6.02 5.59
CA GLU A 163 -41.51 -6.97 5.32
C GLU A 163 -42.01 -6.92 3.88
N LEU A 164 -42.13 -5.71 3.31
CA LEU A 164 -42.49 -5.50 1.91
C LEU A 164 -41.43 -6.10 0.98
N ILE A 165 -40.16 -5.82 1.25
CA ILE A 165 -39.02 -6.37 0.48
C ILE A 165 -39.02 -7.90 0.53
N GLU A 166 -39.23 -8.51 1.70
CA GLU A 166 -39.30 -9.97 1.85
C GLU A 166 -40.47 -10.59 1.09
N GLY A 167 -41.64 -9.96 1.11
CA GLY A 167 -42.80 -10.40 0.33
C GLY A 167 -42.50 -10.38 -1.17
N LEU A 168 -41.95 -9.28 -1.66
CA LEU A 168 -41.58 -9.13 -3.07
C LEU A 168 -40.46 -10.08 -3.48
N LEU A 169 -39.48 -10.33 -2.60
CA LEU A 169 -38.42 -11.29 -2.87
C LEU A 169 -38.95 -12.70 -3.03
N ARG A 170 -39.90 -13.15 -2.20
CA ARG A 170 -40.56 -14.45 -2.35
C ARG A 170 -41.27 -14.55 -3.70
N ASP A 171 -42.04 -13.53 -4.06
CA ASP A 171 -42.76 -13.49 -5.34
C ASP A 171 -41.81 -13.48 -6.54
N TYR A 172 -40.67 -12.79 -6.41
CA TYR A 172 -39.65 -12.70 -7.47
C TYR A 172 -38.87 -14.00 -7.62
N TRP A 173 -38.52 -14.65 -6.50
CA TRP A 173 -37.87 -15.96 -6.46
C TRP A 173 -38.72 -17.05 -7.12
N MET A 174 -40.04 -17.03 -6.88
CA MET A 174 -40.97 -17.96 -7.53
C MET A 174 -41.04 -17.77 -9.06
N LYS A 175 -40.65 -16.59 -9.58
CA LYS A 175 -40.75 -16.23 -11.00
C LYS A 175 -39.43 -16.34 -11.77
N LYS A 176 -38.28 -16.17 -11.13
CA LYS A 176 -36.95 -16.25 -11.76
C LYS A 176 -36.12 -17.35 -11.08
N LEU A 177 -36.14 -18.55 -11.67
CA LEU A 177 -35.30 -19.71 -11.28
C LEU A 177 -33.82 -19.59 -11.72
N ASN A 178 -33.33 -18.40 -12.04
CA ASN A 178 -31.97 -18.24 -12.58
C ASN A 178 -30.97 -17.84 -11.48
N LEU A 179 -29.85 -18.55 -11.44
CA LEU A 179 -28.76 -18.60 -10.44
C LEU A 179 -28.01 -17.28 -10.16
N LYS A 180 -28.68 -16.14 -10.07
CA LYS A 180 -28.07 -14.95 -9.45
C LYS A 180 -28.02 -15.13 -7.93
N ASP A 181 -27.02 -14.55 -7.28
CA ASP A 181 -26.97 -14.55 -5.82
C ASP A 181 -28.16 -13.76 -5.24
N GLU A 182 -28.61 -14.17 -4.06
CA GLU A 182 -29.77 -13.58 -3.39
C GLU A 182 -29.57 -12.08 -3.10
N ALA A 183 -28.33 -11.67 -2.81
CA ALA A 183 -27.97 -10.29 -2.51
C ALA A 183 -28.21 -9.36 -3.70
N SER A 184 -27.87 -9.80 -4.91
CA SER A 184 -28.04 -9.05 -6.15
C SER A 184 -29.52 -8.89 -6.50
N ILE A 185 -30.31 -9.95 -6.31
CA ILE A 185 -31.76 -9.92 -6.53
C ILE A 185 -32.42 -8.98 -5.52
N ARG A 186 -32.03 -9.06 -4.24
CA ARG A 186 -32.50 -8.15 -3.20
C ARG A 186 -32.19 -6.70 -3.55
N LEU A 187 -30.99 -6.38 -4.03
CA LEU A 187 -30.65 -5.02 -4.44
C LEU A 187 -31.52 -4.54 -5.61
N GLU A 188 -31.73 -5.37 -6.64
CA GLU A 188 -32.56 -5.05 -7.80
C GLU A 188 -34.02 -4.76 -7.40
N VAL A 189 -34.58 -5.55 -6.47
CA VAL A 189 -35.94 -5.35 -5.93
C VAL A 189 -36.01 -4.04 -5.14
N ILE A 190 -35.03 -3.80 -4.26
CA ILE A 190 -34.97 -2.57 -3.45
C ILE A 190 -34.90 -1.33 -4.36
N GLU A 191 -34.01 -1.31 -5.35
CA GLU A 191 -33.84 -0.17 -6.25
C GLU A 191 -35.11 0.09 -7.07
N LYS A 192 -35.76 -0.98 -7.55
CA LYS A 192 -36.98 -0.87 -8.35
C LYS A 192 -38.17 -0.34 -7.55
N GLU A 193 -38.33 -0.76 -6.30
CA GLU A 193 -39.41 -0.26 -5.45
C GLU A 193 -39.12 1.14 -4.91
N PHE A 194 -37.86 1.41 -4.55
CA PHE A 194 -37.44 2.75 -4.14
C PHE A 194 -37.70 3.80 -5.25
N ALA A 195 -37.48 3.43 -6.52
CA ALA A 195 -37.76 4.29 -7.66
C ALA A 195 -39.26 4.62 -7.86
N LYS A 196 -40.19 3.85 -7.24
CA LYS A 196 -41.63 4.14 -7.28
C LYS A 196 -42.08 5.15 -6.23
N LEU A 197 -41.25 5.43 -5.23
CA LEU A 197 -41.53 6.44 -4.21
C LEU A 197 -41.59 7.83 -4.83
N SER A 198 -42.35 8.74 -4.20
CA SER A 198 -42.33 10.14 -4.61
C SER A 198 -40.95 10.77 -4.36
N GLU A 199 -40.63 11.84 -5.09
CA GLU A 199 -39.36 12.56 -4.90
C GLU A 199 -39.17 13.03 -3.45
N ASP A 200 -40.23 13.44 -2.77
CA ASP A 200 -40.19 13.87 -1.36
C ASP A 200 -39.80 12.72 -0.41
N GLN A 201 -40.33 11.51 -0.65
CA GLN A 201 -39.97 10.32 0.14
C GLN A 201 -38.52 9.90 -0.11
N GLN A 202 -38.09 9.90 -1.37
CA GLN A 202 -36.70 9.59 -1.72
C GLN A 202 -35.73 10.60 -1.08
N LYS A 203 -36.09 11.89 -1.10
CA LYS A 203 -35.32 12.96 -0.47
C LYS A 203 -35.26 12.80 1.06
N SER A 204 -36.38 12.48 1.71
CA SER A 204 -36.41 12.21 3.16
C SER A 204 -35.49 11.05 3.54
N CYS A 205 -35.49 9.95 2.79
CA CYS A 205 -34.58 8.84 3.02
C CYS A 205 -33.11 9.22 2.75
N ALA A 206 -32.86 10.12 1.80
CA ALA A 206 -31.52 10.64 1.54
C ALA A 206 -31.02 11.54 2.69
N ASP A 207 -31.88 12.37 3.26
CA ASP A 207 -31.57 13.24 4.40
C ASP A 207 -31.32 12.39 5.67
N GLU A 208 -32.13 11.36 5.90
CA GLU A 208 -31.88 10.39 6.98
C GLU A 208 -30.56 9.63 6.78
N ALA A 209 -30.27 9.20 5.55
CA ALA A 209 -28.98 8.59 5.21
C ALA A 209 -27.79 9.52 5.45
N LEU A 210 -27.98 10.83 5.25
CA LEU A 210 -26.97 11.83 5.55
C LEU A 210 -26.81 12.02 7.07
N ALA A 211 -27.91 12.04 7.81
CA ALA A 211 -27.90 12.13 9.27
C ALA A 211 -27.24 10.90 9.93
N GLU A 212 -27.57 9.69 9.47
CA GLU A 212 -26.93 8.45 9.93
C GLU A 212 -25.44 8.41 9.56
N PHE A 213 -25.09 8.82 8.34
CA PHE A 213 -23.69 8.92 7.95
C PHE A 213 -22.95 9.93 8.82
N SER A 214 -23.52 11.10 9.08
CA SER A 214 -22.92 12.10 9.99
C SER A 214 -22.72 11.54 11.41
N LYS A 215 -23.68 10.74 11.90
CA LYS A 215 -23.59 10.06 13.20
C LYS A 215 -22.60 8.89 13.21
N SER A 216 -22.46 8.19 12.08
CA SER A 216 -21.50 7.10 11.90
C SER A 216 -20.07 7.63 11.72
N CYS A 217 -19.88 8.79 11.08
CA CYS A 217 -18.58 9.42 10.89
C CYS A 217 -17.97 9.87 12.22
N SER A 218 -18.78 10.27 13.20
CA SER A 218 -18.28 10.53 14.55
C SER A 218 -17.92 9.25 15.34
N GLN A 219 -18.33 8.07 14.86
CA GLN A 219 -18.10 6.77 15.52
C GLN A 219 -17.12 5.84 14.77
N GLY A 220 -16.85 6.09 13.49
CA GLY A 220 -16.29 5.12 12.54
C GLY A 220 -14.78 4.87 12.60
N VAL A 221 -14.00 5.75 13.22
CA VAL A 221 -12.53 5.61 13.24
C VAL A 221 -12.07 4.42 14.09
N LEU A 222 -12.96 3.91 14.92
CA LEU A 222 -12.64 2.86 15.88
C LEU A 222 -13.08 1.46 15.41
N GLY A 223 -13.61 1.35 14.19
CA GLY A 223 -14.39 0.20 13.76
C GLY A 223 -15.77 0.19 14.45
N ALA A 224 -16.76 -0.49 13.86
CA ALA A 224 -18.07 -0.63 14.49
C ALA A 224 -17.88 -1.10 15.96
N PRO A 225 -18.56 -0.48 16.94
CA PRO A 225 -18.53 -0.97 18.31
C PRO A 225 -18.93 -2.44 18.28
N ARG A 226 -18.12 -3.28 18.93
CA ARG A 226 -18.49 -4.68 19.11
C ARG A 226 -19.81 -4.70 19.86
N SER A 227 -20.80 -5.39 19.34
CA SER A 227 -22.07 -5.58 20.03
C SER A 227 -21.88 -6.46 21.26
N ALA A 228 -22.83 -6.41 22.20
CA ALA A 228 -22.83 -7.24 23.41
C ALA A 228 -22.59 -8.73 23.12
N ILE A 229 -23.24 -9.25 22.07
CA ILE A 229 -23.08 -10.62 21.58
C ILE A 229 -21.64 -10.94 21.11
N LEU A 230 -20.95 -9.99 20.48
CA LEU A 230 -19.57 -10.18 20.03
C LEU A 230 -18.58 -10.12 21.19
N PHE A 231 -18.83 -9.28 22.20
CA PHE A 231 -18.06 -9.27 23.44
C PHE A 231 -18.20 -10.59 24.19
N TRP A 232 -19.44 -11.02 24.41
CA TRP A 232 -19.71 -12.30 25.06
C TRP A 232 -19.06 -13.46 24.31
N ALA A 233 -19.18 -13.52 22.98
CA ALA A 233 -18.60 -14.60 22.19
C ALA A 233 -17.06 -14.61 22.19
N SER A 234 -16.42 -13.45 22.34
CA SER A 234 -14.96 -13.32 22.48
C SER A 234 -14.50 -13.90 23.81
N ASP A 235 -15.16 -13.55 24.90
CA ASP A 235 -14.78 -13.99 26.25
C ASP A 235 -15.16 -15.46 26.50
N ASN A 236 -16.14 -15.97 25.75
CA ASN A 236 -16.60 -17.36 25.81
C ASN A 236 -16.15 -18.18 24.60
N TYR A 237 -15.01 -17.82 24.00
CA TYR A 237 -14.55 -18.41 22.74
C TYR A 237 -14.52 -19.94 22.75
N ALA A 238 -13.97 -20.57 23.81
CA ALA A 238 -13.86 -22.03 23.90
C ALA A 238 -15.22 -22.73 23.98
N ALA A 239 -16.17 -22.16 24.74
CA ALA A 239 -17.53 -22.69 24.84
C ALA A 239 -18.27 -22.55 23.50
N VAL A 240 -18.15 -21.38 22.86
CA VAL A 240 -18.72 -21.13 21.52
C VAL A 240 -18.11 -22.09 20.49
N ASP A 241 -16.80 -22.28 20.46
CA ASP A 241 -16.15 -23.14 19.46
C ASP A 241 -16.55 -24.62 19.65
N SER A 242 -16.77 -25.06 20.89
CA SER A 242 -17.31 -26.39 21.19
C SER A 242 -18.75 -26.56 20.69
N LEU A 243 -19.62 -25.58 20.93
CA LEU A 243 -21.01 -25.59 20.43
C LEU A 243 -21.04 -25.59 18.89
N VAL A 244 -20.20 -24.75 18.26
CA VAL A 244 -20.09 -24.67 16.81
C VAL A 244 -19.57 -25.98 16.23
N ALA A 245 -18.57 -26.62 16.86
CA ALA A 245 -18.07 -27.92 16.42
C ALA A 245 -19.16 -29.01 16.47
N GLY A 246 -19.99 -29.02 17.51
CA GLY A 246 -21.14 -29.92 17.62
C GLY A 246 -22.15 -29.70 16.49
N GLU A 247 -22.57 -28.46 16.27
CA GLU A 247 -23.58 -28.12 15.25
C GLU A 247 -23.02 -28.30 13.82
N VAL A 248 -21.73 -28.02 13.60
CA VAL A 248 -21.06 -28.30 12.32
C VAL A 248 -20.95 -29.80 12.06
N ALA A 249 -20.69 -30.64 13.07
CA ALA A 249 -20.66 -32.09 12.89
C ALA A 249 -22.04 -32.66 12.51
N GLU A 250 -23.12 -32.10 13.06
CA GLU A 250 -24.49 -32.43 12.64
C GLU A 250 -24.79 -31.93 11.22
N THR A 251 -24.41 -30.70 10.91
CA THR A 251 -24.66 -30.09 9.59
C THR A 251 -23.79 -30.72 8.49
N GLN A 252 -22.57 -31.16 8.79
CA GLN A 252 -21.69 -31.86 7.85
C GLN A 252 -22.22 -33.23 7.43
N LYS A 253 -22.99 -33.90 8.30
CA LYS A 253 -23.73 -35.12 7.90
C LYS A 253 -24.76 -34.82 6.82
N ALA A 254 -25.33 -33.62 6.82
CA ALA A 254 -26.29 -33.15 5.81
C ALA A 254 -25.63 -32.52 4.57
N VAL A 255 -24.48 -31.85 4.74
CA VAL A 255 -23.77 -31.11 3.69
C VAL A 255 -22.30 -31.52 3.65
N LYS A 256 -21.92 -32.32 2.65
CA LYS A 256 -20.60 -33.00 2.55
C LYS A 256 -19.35 -32.10 2.58
N PHE A 257 -19.45 -30.76 2.60
CA PHE A 257 -18.28 -29.86 2.44
C PHE A 257 -18.37 -28.52 3.19
N LEU A 258 -18.62 -28.52 4.51
CA LEU A 258 -18.40 -27.33 5.35
C LEU A 258 -16.91 -27.21 5.74
N LYS A 259 -16.12 -26.46 4.96
CA LYS A 259 -14.73 -26.12 5.30
C LYS A 259 -14.69 -24.94 6.28
N LYS A 260 -13.79 -24.97 7.28
CA LYS A 260 -13.54 -23.83 8.18
C LYS A 260 -13.16 -22.60 7.36
N GLY A 261 -13.80 -21.47 7.65
CA GLY A 261 -13.64 -20.22 6.89
C GLY A 261 -14.52 -20.09 5.65
N SER A 262 -15.32 -21.11 5.29
CA SER A 262 -16.37 -20.94 4.29
C SER A 262 -17.48 -20.01 4.79
N SER A 263 -18.16 -19.32 3.87
CA SER A 263 -19.31 -18.45 4.21
C SER A 263 -20.40 -19.19 5.00
N ALA A 264 -20.67 -20.46 4.63
CA ALA A 264 -21.63 -21.30 5.35
C ALA A 264 -21.18 -21.60 6.80
N TYR A 265 -19.88 -21.85 7.04
CA TYR A 265 -19.36 -22.01 8.40
C TYR A 265 -19.52 -20.74 9.24
N VAL A 266 -19.30 -19.57 8.64
CA VAL A 266 -19.49 -18.28 9.30
C VAL A 266 -20.96 -18.08 9.69
N ALA A 267 -21.89 -18.41 8.80
CA ALA A 267 -23.33 -18.32 9.08
C ALA A 267 -23.76 -19.25 10.23
N VAL A 268 -23.32 -20.52 10.21
CA VAL A 268 -23.57 -21.47 11.31
C VAL A 268 -23.03 -20.91 12.62
N ARG A 269 -21.78 -20.42 12.63
CA ARG A 269 -21.17 -19.83 13.83
C ARG A 269 -21.95 -18.62 14.36
N GLN A 270 -22.45 -17.74 13.47
CA GLN A 270 -23.25 -16.59 13.88
C GLN A 270 -24.57 -17.00 14.52
N GLU A 271 -25.26 -18.01 13.96
CA GLU A 271 -26.50 -18.54 14.53
C GLU A 271 -26.28 -19.23 15.89
N VAL A 272 -25.22 -20.04 16.02
CA VAL A 272 -24.85 -20.68 17.30
C VAL A 272 -24.60 -19.62 18.38
N VAL A 273 -23.79 -18.61 18.04
CA VAL A 273 -23.45 -17.51 18.95
C VAL A 273 -24.70 -16.73 19.36
N LYS A 274 -25.59 -16.45 18.40
CA LYS A 274 -26.85 -15.75 18.66
C LYS A 274 -27.77 -16.54 19.56
N ARG A 275 -27.99 -17.83 19.29
CA ARG A 275 -28.82 -18.69 20.11
C ARG A 275 -28.29 -18.82 21.54
N ALA A 276 -26.97 -19.01 21.68
CA ALA A 276 -26.33 -19.12 22.98
C ALA A 276 -26.42 -17.80 23.77
N PHE A 277 -26.21 -16.65 23.12
CA PHE A 277 -26.40 -15.35 23.74
C PHE A 277 -27.87 -15.09 24.12
N ASP A 278 -28.82 -15.49 23.26
CA ASP A 278 -30.25 -15.34 23.50
C ASP A 278 -30.74 -16.21 24.67
N SER A 279 -30.03 -17.29 24.98
CA SER A 279 -30.31 -18.15 26.15
C SER A 279 -29.85 -17.58 27.50
N LEU A 280 -29.02 -16.52 27.48
CA LEU A 280 -28.57 -15.86 28.71
C LEU A 280 -29.72 -15.16 29.44
N SER A 281 -29.54 -14.98 30.74
CA SER A 281 -30.46 -14.17 31.56
C SER A 281 -30.49 -12.70 31.11
N THR A 282 -31.57 -12.00 31.46
CA THR A 282 -31.71 -10.58 31.13
C THR A 282 -30.61 -9.74 31.79
N GLU A 283 -30.22 -10.13 33.01
CA GLU A 283 -29.17 -9.50 33.82
C GLU A 283 -27.80 -9.65 33.14
N GLU A 284 -27.44 -10.84 32.67
CA GLU A 284 -26.19 -11.09 31.94
C GLU A 284 -26.16 -10.33 30.60
N LYS A 285 -27.25 -10.36 29.82
CA LYS A 285 -27.34 -9.60 28.56
C LYS A 285 -27.14 -8.10 28.80
N LYS A 286 -27.73 -7.57 29.88
CA LYS A 286 -27.55 -6.17 30.27
C LYS A 286 -26.09 -5.87 30.62
N GLN A 287 -25.44 -6.74 31.40
CA GLN A 287 -24.03 -6.60 31.74
C GLN A 287 -23.15 -6.51 30.49
N TRP A 288 -23.32 -7.42 29.51
CA TRP A 288 -22.54 -7.38 28.26
C TRP A 288 -22.85 -6.14 27.40
N SER A 289 -24.10 -5.68 27.41
CA SER A 289 -24.46 -4.41 26.76
C SER A 289 -23.75 -3.22 27.41
N ASP A 290 -23.69 -3.17 28.73
CA ASP A 290 -23.04 -2.07 29.46
C ASP A 290 -21.51 -2.13 29.29
N THR A 291 -20.90 -3.31 29.28
CA THR A 291 -19.49 -3.51 28.92
C THR A 291 -19.21 -3.03 27.49
N ALA A 292 -20.06 -3.39 26.52
CA ALA A 292 -19.89 -2.99 25.12
C ALA A 292 -19.96 -1.46 24.94
N LYS A 293 -20.88 -0.80 25.66
CA LYS A 293 -20.98 0.67 25.68
C LYS A 293 -19.76 1.31 26.32
N SER A 294 -19.35 0.83 27.50
CA SER A 294 -18.21 1.38 28.23
C SER A 294 -16.90 1.27 27.43
N GLU A 295 -16.64 0.13 26.79
CA GLU A 295 -15.46 -0.01 25.92
C GLU A 295 -15.57 0.89 24.69
N HIS A 296 -16.75 1.02 24.08
CA HIS A 296 -16.93 1.94 22.97
C HIS A 296 -16.64 3.39 23.37
N GLU A 297 -17.17 3.84 24.51
CA GLU A 297 -16.93 5.17 25.07
C GLU A 297 -15.45 5.40 25.37
N ALA A 298 -14.78 4.45 26.04
CA ALA A 298 -13.35 4.52 26.33
C ALA A 298 -12.51 4.60 25.04
N ARG A 299 -12.92 3.85 24.01
CA ARG A 299 -12.29 3.86 22.68
C ARG A 299 -12.50 5.20 21.97
N VAL A 300 -13.71 5.78 22.04
CA VAL A 300 -14.03 7.14 21.53
C VAL A 300 -13.23 8.21 22.25
N GLU A 301 -13.12 8.12 23.57
CA GLU A 301 -12.32 9.04 24.36
C GLU A 301 -10.84 8.96 24.00
N LYS A 302 -10.28 7.74 23.91
CA LYS A 302 -8.89 7.51 23.46
C LYS A 302 -8.66 8.11 22.07
N TRP A 303 -9.57 7.87 21.13
CA TRP A 303 -9.47 8.43 19.79
C TRP A 303 -9.57 9.97 19.76
N ASN A 304 -10.49 10.55 20.52
CA ASN A 304 -10.61 12.01 20.64
C ASN A 304 -9.34 12.62 21.25
N LYS A 305 -8.71 11.95 22.21
CA LYS A 305 -7.41 12.34 22.75
C LYS A 305 -6.36 12.28 21.64
N GLU A 306 -6.24 11.15 20.94
CA GLU A 306 -5.25 10.93 19.88
C GLU A 306 -5.38 11.89 18.69
N LYS A 307 -6.59 12.21 18.24
CA LYS A 307 -6.87 13.16 17.16
C LYS A 307 -6.39 14.58 17.49
N ASN A 308 -6.54 14.97 18.74
CA ASN A 308 -6.17 16.29 19.24
C ASN A 308 -4.73 16.35 19.76
N LEU A 309 -4.00 15.22 19.78
CA LEU A 309 -2.59 15.26 20.12
C LEU A 309 -1.83 16.11 19.10
N PRO A 310 -0.92 16.99 19.56
CA PRO A 310 0.00 17.65 18.65
C PRO A 310 0.80 16.60 17.89
N PHE A 311 1.25 16.95 16.68
CA PHE A 311 2.13 16.08 15.93
C PHE A 311 3.43 15.85 16.73
N PRO A 312 3.97 14.62 16.73
CA PRO A 312 5.23 14.32 17.41
C PRO A 312 6.30 15.34 17.02
N GLN A 313 6.99 15.89 18.02
CA GLN A 313 8.06 16.88 17.85
C GLN A 313 9.45 16.30 18.13
N ASP A 314 9.52 14.99 18.43
CA ASP A 314 10.79 14.31 18.64
C ASP A 314 11.54 14.13 17.30
N PRO A 315 12.88 14.23 17.31
CA PRO A 315 13.71 14.11 16.11
C PRO A 315 13.47 12.84 15.28
N GLU A 316 13.25 11.69 15.92
CA GLU A 316 13.04 10.41 15.23
C GLU A 316 11.74 10.39 14.44
N SER A 317 10.63 10.79 15.06
CA SER A 317 9.33 10.88 14.41
C SER A 317 9.32 11.93 13.31
N LEU A 318 10.01 13.06 13.50
CA LEU A 318 10.18 14.07 12.46
C LEU A 318 10.92 13.51 11.25
N GLN A 319 12.03 12.77 11.43
CA GLN A 319 12.75 12.16 10.32
C GLN A 319 11.87 11.15 9.58
N LYS A 320 11.12 10.30 10.28
CA LYS A 320 10.17 9.36 9.66
C LYS A 320 9.12 10.09 8.80
N CYS A 321 8.68 11.27 9.24
CA CYS A 321 7.76 12.10 8.47
C CYS A 321 8.43 12.72 7.24
N ILE A 322 9.68 13.17 7.37
CA ILE A 322 10.45 13.71 6.23
C ILE A 322 10.63 12.61 5.18
N ASN A 323 11.07 11.41 5.58
CA ASN A 323 11.29 10.29 4.65
C ASN A 323 10.00 9.85 3.93
N GLY A 324 8.87 9.87 4.63
CA GLY A 324 7.60 9.47 4.04
C GLY A 324 6.92 10.55 3.18
N ILE A 325 7.44 11.79 3.13
CA ILE A 325 6.74 12.91 2.47
C ILE A 325 6.56 12.66 0.97
N SER A 326 7.57 12.08 0.31
CA SER A 326 7.55 11.74 -1.11
C SER A 326 6.47 10.69 -1.39
N ASN A 327 6.55 9.56 -0.70
CA ASN A 327 5.58 8.46 -0.83
C ASN A 327 4.14 8.90 -0.56
N PHE A 328 3.97 9.86 0.36
CA PHE A 328 2.68 10.40 0.71
C PHE A 328 2.10 11.35 -0.36
N LEU A 329 2.91 12.31 -0.83
CA LEU A 329 2.43 13.38 -1.71
C LEU A 329 2.45 13.02 -3.19
N THR A 330 3.34 12.14 -3.62
CA THR A 330 3.44 11.69 -5.02
C THR A 330 2.10 11.21 -5.58
N PRO A 331 1.37 10.24 -4.98
CA PRO A 331 0.09 9.78 -5.55
C PRO A 331 -0.98 10.87 -5.60
N ILE A 332 -0.94 11.83 -4.67
CA ILE A 332 -1.86 12.98 -4.67
C ILE A 332 -1.54 13.89 -5.86
N LEU A 333 -0.27 14.25 -6.04
CA LEU A 333 0.18 15.11 -7.13
C LEU A 333 0.02 14.46 -8.50
N GLU A 334 0.24 13.15 -8.61
CA GLU A 334 -0.04 12.36 -9.81
C GLU A 334 -1.53 12.37 -10.17
N GLY A 335 -2.42 12.18 -9.19
CA GLY A 335 -3.87 12.27 -9.43
C GLY A 335 -4.31 13.66 -9.91
N VAL A 336 -3.73 14.73 -9.38
CA VAL A 336 -4.00 16.10 -9.85
C VAL A 336 -3.39 16.33 -11.24
N HIS A 337 -2.19 15.83 -11.50
CA HIS A 337 -1.55 15.87 -12.82
C HIS A 337 -2.41 15.18 -13.88
N GLU A 338 -2.89 13.97 -13.61
CA GLU A 338 -3.77 13.22 -14.52
C GLU A 338 -5.09 13.96 -14.77
N ALA A 339 -5.70 14.52 -13.72
CA ALA A 339 -6.97 15.23 -13.82
C ALA A 339 -6.87 16.58 -14.58
N THR A 340 -5.72 17.26 -14.51
CA THR A 340 -5.58 18.65 -15.00
C THR A 340 -4.64 18.79 -16.20
N GLY A 341 -3.76 17.82 -16.43
CA GLY A 341 -2.65 17.90 -17.38
C GLY A 341 -1.52 18.85 -16.96
N TRP A 342 -1.57 19.46 -15.77
CA TRP A 342 -0.57 20.42 -15.30
C TRP A 342 0.67 19.72 -14.73
N CYS A 343 1.85 20.32 -14.87
CA CYS A 343 3.05 19.86 -14.17
C CYS A 343 3.12 20.49 -12.78
N PHE A 344 3.46 19.69 -11.77
CA PHE A 344 3.52 20.14 -10.38
C PHE A 344 4.95 20.01 -9.84
N SER A 345 5.37 20.98 -9.05
CA SER A 345 6.63 20.93 -8.32
C SER A 345 6.39 21.37 -6.88
N LEU A 346 6.74 20.52 -5.93
CA LEU A 346 6.67 20.82 -4.50
C LEU A 346 8.09 21.00 -3.98
N PHE A 347 8.38 22.14 -3.37
CA PHE A 347 9.62 22.37 -2.65
C PHE A 347 9.33 22.44 -1.16
N SER A 348 10.09 21.69 -0.39
CA SER A 348 10.02 21.64 1.07
C SER A 348 11.43 21.74 1.63
N GLY A 349 11.56 22.28 2.84
CA GLY A 349 12.88 22.44 3.45
C GLY A 349 12.79 22.80 4.91
N GLY A 350 13.84 22.46 5.65
CA GLY A 350 13.89 22.63 7.10
C GLY A 350 15.06 21.88 7.73
N PRO A 351 15.18 21.95 9.06
CA PRO A 351 16.20 21.22 9.80
C PRO A 351 15.94 19.71 9.70
N GLU A 352 16.92 18.97 9.18
CA GLU A 352 16.88 17.53 9.01
C GLU A 352 17.54 16.82 10.21
N PRO A 353 16.78 16.04 10.99
CA PRO A 353 17.30 15.35 12.17
C PRO A 353 18.52 14.45 11.91
N VAL A 354 18.50 13.65 10.84
CA VAL A 354 19.59 12.70 10.53
C VAL A 354 20.88 13.43 10.15
N ASP A 355 20.80 14.62 9.55
CA ASP A 355 21.96 15.47 9.27
C ASP A 355 22.23 16.47 10.40
N LYS A 356 22.10 16.03 11.65
CA LYS A 356 22.41 16.80 12.87
C LYS A 356 21.66 18.14 12.93
N GLY A 357 20.44 18.19 12.37
CA GLY A 357 19.60 19.38 12.33
C GLY A 357 20.01 20.42 11.30
N ARG A 358 20.91 20.10 10.36
CA ARG A 358 21.26 20.99 9.25
C ARG A 358 20.06 21.26 8.36
N LEU A 359 20.05 22.43 7.73
CA LEU A 359 18.98 22.79 6.81
C LEU A 359 19.16 22.02 5.50
N ASN A 360 18.15 21.22 5.16
CA ASN A 360 18.07 20.52 3.89
C ASN A 360 16.82 20.94 3.12
N THR A 361 16.83 20.68 1.82
CA THR A 361 15.72 20.93 0.89
C THR A 361 15.37 19.64 0.18
N VAL A 362 14.07 19.43 -0.05
CA VAL A 362 13.48 18.27 -0.70
C VAL A 362 12.51 18.78 -1.76
N ALA A 363 12.71 18.38 -3.01
CA ALA A 363 11.85 18.75 -4.13
C ALA A 363 11.14 17.52 -4.70
N LEU A 364 9.84 17.63 -5.02
CA LEU A 364 9.09 16.60 -5.75
C LEU A 364 8.60 17.19 -7.06
N HIS A 365 8.82 16.49 -8.17
CA HIS A 365 8.46 16.97 -9.50
C HIS A 365 7.59 15.94 -10.23
N ILE A 366 6.36 16.33 -10.58
CA ILE A 366 5.39 15.52 -11.32
C ILE A 366 5.09 16.17 -12.68
N GLY A 367 5.04 15.34 -13.71
CA GLY A 367 4.91 15.75 -15.10
C GLY A 367 6.23 15.71 -15.86
N LYS A 368 6.14 15.59 -17.18
CA LYS A 368 7.31 15.44 -18.08
C LYS A 368 7.21 16.41 -19.25
N SER A 369 8.37 16.81 -19.79
CA SER A 369 8.46 17.61 -21.02
C SER A 369 7.91 16.84 -22.24
N ALA A 370 7.39 17.58 -23.23
CA ALA A 370 6.83 17.02 -24.47
C ALA A 370 7.90 16.58 -25.51
N GLY A 371 9.18 16.62 -25.14
CA GLY A 371 10.28 16.29 -26.04
C GLY A 371 10.47 14.78 -26.26
N PRO A 372 11.32 14.39 -27.23
CA PRO A 372 11.67 12.99 -27.46
C PRO A 372 12.34 12.35 -26.24
N VAL A 373 13.05 13.15 -25.45
CA VAL A 373 13.55 12.78 -24.13
C VAL A 373 12.67 13.46 -23.09
N GLN A 374 11.75 12.69 -22.51
CA GLN A 374 10.83 13.17 -21.49
C GLN A 374 11.56 13.32 -20.16
N MET A 375 11.66 14.55 -19.66
CA MET A 375 12.33 14.87 -18.39
C MET A 375 11.36 15.58 -17.44
N THR A 376 11.53 15.35 -16.14
CA THR A 376 10.85 16.13 -15.11
C THR A 376 11.48 17.53 -15.00
N PHE A 377 10.79 18.47 -14.34
CA PHE A 377 11.33 19.82 -14.10
C PHE A 377 12.67 19.77 -13.35
N GLY A 378 12.77 18.93 -12.32
CA GLY A 378 13.99 18.73 -11.55
C GLY A 378 15.16 18.26 -12.41
N ALA A 379 14.94 17.27 -13.28
CA ALA A 379 15.98 16.76 -14.17
C ALA A 379 16.40 17.78 -15.24
N ALA A 380 15.43 18.45 -15.87
CA ALA A 380 15.70 19.40 -16.96
C ALA A 380 16.40 20.68 -16.50
N PHE A 381 16.13 21.12 -15.27
CA PHE A 381 16.63 22.40 -14.73
C PHE A 381 17.48 22.24 -13.47
N HIS A 382 18.06 21.06 -13.24
CA HIS A 382 18.88 20.77 -12.06
C HIS A 382 19.98 21.84 -11.80
N PRO A 383 20.76 22.28 -12.81
CA PRO A 383 21.78 23.32 -12.58
C PRO A 383 21.18 24.65 -12.10
N GLN A 384 20.06 25.09 -12.67
CA GLN A 384 19.40 26.34 -12.32
C GLN A 384 18.75 26.27 -10.94
N ILE A 385 18.14 25.13 -10.60
CA ILE A 385 17.60 24.89 -9.26
C ILE A 385 18.72 25.02 -8.23
N LYS A 386 19.84 24.32 -8.45
CA LYS A 386 21.00 24.35 -7.54
C LYS A 386 21.66 25.72 -7.44
N GLN A 387 21.86 26.42 -8.55
CA GLN A 387 22.59 27.69 -8.57
C GLN A 387 21.73 28.90 -8.15
N SER A 388 20.44 28.89 -8.46
CA SER A 388 19.57 30.07 -8.30
C SER A 388 18.50 29.86 -7.24
N PHE A 389 17.76 28.75 -7.31
CA PHE A 389 16.62 28.52 -6.43
C PHE A 389 17.05 28.11 -5.02
N ASN A 390 17.93 27.11 -4.89
CA ASN A 390 18.36 26.58 -3.58
C ASN A 390 19.02 27.65 -2.70
N PRO A 391 19.88 28.57 -3.21
CA PRO A 391 20.41 29.66 -2.39
C PRO A 391 19.33 30.65 -1.93
N LEU A 392 18.35 30.94 -2.79
CA LEU A 392 17.23 31.82 -2.44
C LEU A 392 16.35 31.18 -1.36
N PHE A 393 15.98 29.92 -1.54
CA PHE A 393 15.15 29.18 -0.58
C PHE A 393 15.92 28.91 0.72
N GLY A 394 17.21 28.58 0.65
CA GLY A 394 18.09 28.44 1.81
C GLY A 394 18.20 29.73 2.64
N LYS A 395 18.27 30.91 2.01
CA LYS A 395 18.21 32.20 2.72
C LYS A 395 16.88 32.38 3.46
N PHE A 396 15.76 31.96 2.87
CA PHE A 396 14.46 31.97 3.54
C PHE A 396 14.46 31.01 4.74
N LEU A 397 14.92 29.77 4.58
CA LEU A 397 15.00 28.79 5.68
C LEU A 397 15.87 29.28 6.85
N LYS A 398 17.01 29.92 6.56
CA LYS A 398 17.89 30.53 7.58
C LYS A 398 17.22 31.66 8.38
N ARG A 399 16.20 32.32 7.82
CA ARG A 399 15.38 33.32 8.55
C ARG A 399 14.26 32.67 9.34
N THR A 400 13.72 31.56 8.86
CA THR A 400 12.62 30.83 9.50
C THR A 400 13.09 30.00 10.69
N TYR A 401 14.25 29.35 10.61
CA TYR A 401 14.74 28.42 11.62
C TYR A 401 15.98 28.95 12.33
N SER A 402 15.90 29.04 13.66
CA SER A 402 17.05 29.44 14.47
C SER A 402 18.05 28.30 14.65
N VAL A 403 19.33 28.64 14.89
CA VAL A 403 20.38 27.64 15.16
C VAL A 403 20.06 26.76 16.37
N VAL A 404 19.43 27.33 17.40
CA VAL A 404 19.01 26.60 18.59
C VAL A 404 17.93 25.56 18.25
N GLU A 405 16.96 25.93 17.41
CA GLU A 405 15.93 25.02 16.95
C GLU A 405 16.49 23.89 16.09
N CYS A 406 17.40 24.22 15.16
CA CYS A 406 18.11 23.23 14.35
C CYS A 406 18.82 22.20 15.24
N ARG A 407 19.60 22.65 16.23
CA ARG A 407 20.28 21.76 17.18
C ARG A 407 19.33 20.91 18.01
N ARG A 408 18.19 21.47 18.44
CA ARG A 408 17.16 20.72 19.20
C ARG A 408 16.54 19.58 18.39
N ARG A 409 16.52 19.71 17.06
CA ARG A 409 15.97 18.71 16.15
C ARG A 409 17.01 17.69 15.67
N ALA A 410 18.28 17.83 16.04
CA ALA A 410 19.32 16.88 15.70
C ALA A 410 19.07 15.51 16.36
N LEU A 411 19.31 14.43 15.61
CA LEU A 411 19.38 13.08 16.17
C LEU A 411 20.78 12.83 16.75
N ASP A 412 20.82 12.07 17.85
CA ASP A 412 22.07 11.55 18.40
C ASP A 412 22.68 10.52 17.45
N SER A 413 24.02 10.45 17.41
CA SER A 413 24.77 9.60 16.49
C SER A 413 24.42 8.10 16.55
N SER A 414 23.98 7.61 17.70
CA SER A 414 23.52 6.23 17.88
C SER A 414 22.20 5.94 17.15
N SER A 415 21.29 6.91 17.08
CA SER A 415 20.01 6.79 16.36
C SER A 415 20.16 7.07 14.86
N GLN A 416 21.18 7.84 14.44
CA GLN A 416 21.42 8.14 13.03
C GLN A 416 21.61 6.87 12.19
N ASN A 417 22.45 5.93 12.65
CA ASN A 417 22.73 4.69 11.92
C ASN A 417 21.48 3.81 11.72
N ARG A 418 20.48 3.89 12.60
CA ARG A 418 19.26 3.07 12.50
C ARG A 418 18.25 3.65 11.51
N LEU A 419 18.28 4.96 11.28
CA LEU A 419 17.31 5.66 10.44
C LEU A 419 17.88 6.01 9.05
N ALA A 420 19.21 6.09 8.93
CA ALA A 420 19.89 6.31 7.66
C ALA A 420 19.63 5.17 6.66
N ASP A 421 19.53 3.92 7.14
CA ASP A 421 19.21 2.75 6.31
C ASP A 421 17.81 2.81 5.66
N GLY A 422 16.96 3.76 6.07
CA GLY A 422 15.62 3.96 5.50
C GLY A 422 15.45 5.26 4.70
N VAL A 423 16.50 6.07 4.57
CA VAL A 423 16.55 7.21 3.63
C VAL A 423 17.19 6.70 2.35
N GLU A 424 16.51 5.78 1.68
CA GLU A 424 16.94 5.38 0.35
C GLU A 424 16.67 6.56 -0.60
N ASP A 425 17.69 6.96 -1.35
CA ASP A 425 17.66 7.99 -2.39
C ASP A 425 16.52 7.64 -3.34
N THR A 426 15.33 8.21 -3.19
CA THR A 426 14.15 7.76 -3.95
C THR A 426 14.22 8.35 -5.34
N THR A 427 14.26 7.48 -6.36
CA THR A 427 14.28 7.66 -7.83
C THR A 427 13.41 8.75 -8.44
N PHE A 428 12.53 9.36 -7.66
CA PHE A 428 11.91 10.61 -8.09
C PHE A 428 12.99 11.69 -8.08
N ALA A 429 12.79 12.82 -8.77
CA ALA A 429 13.76 13.90 -8.77
C ALA A 429 13.79 14.63 -7.40
N VAL A 430 14.01 13.88 -6.32
CA VAL A 430 14.23 14.37 -4.97
C VAL A 430 15.64 14.86 -4.89
N VAL A 431 15.82 16.11 -5.32
CA VAL A 431 17.09 16.79 -5.18
C VAL A 431 17.25 17.18 -3.71
N TYR A 432 18.07 16.41 -2.99
CA TYR A 432 18.59 16.82 -1.69
C TYR A 432 19.76 17.76 -1.92
N ASP A 433 19.67 18.97 -1.39
CA ASP A 433 20.78 19.92 -1.44
C ASP A 433 20.99 20.53 -0.05
N SER A 434 22.17 20.27 0.50
CA SER A 434 22.62 20.85 1.74
C SER A 434 22.86 22.34 1.54
N VAL A 435 22.30 23.17 2.42
CA VAL A 435 22.57 24.62 2.39
C VAL A 435 23.96 24.87 2.98
N ASP A 436 25.00 24.74 2.17
CA ASP A 436 26.39 24.96 2.59
C ASP A 436 26.62 26.39 3.10
N ASP A 437 27.27 26.52 4.27
CA ASP A 437 27.61 27.82 4.90
C ASP A 437 28.88 28.47 4.33
N ARG A 438 29.52 27.88 3.31
CA ARG A 438 30.86 28.29 2.85
C ARG A 438 30.90 29.53 1.94
N ALA A 439 29.78 30.18 1.65
CA ALA A 439 29.71 31.25 0.65
C ALA A 439 29.96 32.68 1.17
N THR A 440 30.24 32.89 2.46
CA THR A 440 30.65 34.21 2.98
C THR A 440 32.08 34.15 3.50
N GLY A 441 33.02 33.92 2.59
CA GLY A 441 34.38 34.39 2.79
C GLY A 441 34.35 35.91 2.78
N ASP A 442 34.37 36.50 3.98
CA ASP A 442 34.54 37.91 4.23
C ASP A 442 35.84 38.37 3.55
N GLY A 443 35.70 38.96 2.37
CA GLY A 443 36.76 39.64 1.66
C GLY A 443 37.16 40.89 2.44
N SER A 444 37.96 40.69 3.48
CA SER A 444 38.72 41.76 4.13
C SER A 444 39.68 42.35 3.10
N GLU A 445 39.17 43.37 2.41
CA GLU A 445 39.90 44.22 1.49
C GLU A 445 40.96 44.99 2.31
N SER A 446 42.18 44.45 2.34
CA SER A 446 43.35 45.11 2.89
C SER A 446 43.61 46.40 2.09
N GLN A 447 43.16 47.53 2.64
CA GLN A 447 43.55 48.85 2.18
C GLN A 447 45.07 48.99 2.28
N LYS A 448 45.77 48.90 1.15
CA LYS A 448 47.15 49.37 1.01
C LYS A 448 47.12 50.89 1.06
N SER A 449 47.67 51.45 2.14
CA SER A 449 48.04 52.86 2.23
C SER A 449 49.16 53.17 1.24
N THR A 450 48.91 54.12 0.34
CA THR A 450 49.93 54.77 -0.48
C THR A 450 50.50 55.96 0.31
N PRO A 451 51.83 56.14 0.40
CA PRO A 451 52.41 57.30 1.04
C PRO A 451 52.45 58.50 0.07
N VAL A 452 52.28 59.70 0.62
CA VAL A 452 52.55 61.00 -0.02
C VAL A 452 53.91 61.51 0.44
#